data_AF-A0A537N8S9-F1
#
_entry.id   AF-A0A537N8S9-F1
#
_cell.length_a   1.000
_cell.length_b   1.000
_cell.length_c   1.000
_cell.angle_alpha   90.00
_cell.angle_beta   90.00
_cell.angle_gamma   90.00
#
_symmetry.space_group_name_H-M   'P 1'
#
loop_
_entity.id
_entity.type
_entity.pdbx_description
1 polymer ?
#
loop_
_entity_poly.entity_id
_entity_poly.type
_entity_poly.pdbx_seq_one_letter_code
_entity_poly.pdbx_strand_id
1 'polypeptide(L)'
;MKRLLGLVLGLLPLLAGEALADGKETLDAARAAYYSLRREGLASFSCLATPNWDAALAARRRTDPVAAEKTYKVLSALTFGVEVTPGQRAKVMHTEPPSTSEKEAEGLKLVTSGVEKTLSGFFDTWAPFVATSPIPPATAEVVEAHDLWNVDYKEGSLRIGLVMRKDLTIDLMHLVTASFDSVIQPQFIKSPKGLLLTAVQGQYRQLPTGPAASLQLRIEYQDVTGFMLPKHLYVSSNDGRAVTLMDLSFGTCQAQRR
;
A
#
# COMPACT_ATOMS: atom_id res chain seq x y z
N MET A 1 -29.50 66.18 25.46
CA MET A 1 -28.83 66.19 24.14
C MET A 1 -27.32 66.28 24.35
N LYS A 2 -26.59 65.21 23.99
CA LYS A 2 -25.17 65.13 23.55
C LYS A 2 -24.68 63.71 23.85
N ARG A 3 -24.76 62.84 22.83
CA ARG A 3 -24.22 61.48 22.86
C ARG A 3 -22.73 61.54 22.53
N LEU A 4 -21.90 60.94 23.38
CA LEU A 4 -20.53 60.54 23.07
C LEU A 4 -20.58 59.40 22.04
N LEU A 5 -19.87 59.54 20.92
CA LEU A 5 -19.54 58.45 20.01
C LEU A 5 -18.04 58.18 20.15
N GLY A 6 -17.69 57.18 20.95
CA GLY A 6 -16.33 56.66 21.06
C GLY A 6 -16.11 55.59 20.00
N LEU A 7 -15.23 55.89 19.05
CA LEU A 7 -14.72 54.96 18.05
C LEU A 7 -13.71 54.02 18.73
N VAL A 8 -13.96 52.71 18.76
CA VAL A 8 -12.94 51.70 19.09
C VAL A 8 -12.83 50.75 17.91
N LEU A 9 -11.87 51.04 17.03
CA LEU A 9 -11.27 50.08 16.12
C LEU A 9 -10.25 49.27 16.93
N GLY A 10 -10.58 48.02 17.26
CA GLY A 10 -9.67 47.09 17.92
C GLY A 10 -9.32 45.93 16.98
N LEU A 11 -8.05 45.85 16.60
CA LEU A 11 -7.45 44.80 15.78
C LEU A 11 -7.72 43.39 16.32
N LEU A 12 -8.17 42.48 15.46
CA LEU A 12 -8.03 41.03 15.63
C LEU A 12 -7.27 40.48 14.43
N PRO A 13 -5.97 40.23 14.56
CA PRO A 13 -5.43 39.03 13.93
C PRO A 13 -4.28 38.43 14.74
N LEU A 14 -4.40 37.22 15.29
CA LEU A 14 -3.26 36.34 15.67
C LEU A 14 -3.76 35.07 16.41
N LEU A 15 -4.40 34.14 15.69
CA LEU A 15 -4.58 32.75 16.18
C LEU A 15 -4.22 31.68 15.14
N ALA A 16 -3.82 32.08 13.92
CA ALA A 16 -3.45 31.12 12.87
C ALA A 16 -2.01 30.58 13.01
N GLY A 17 -1.16 31.19 13.85
CA GLY A 17 0.25 30.84 13.97
C GLY A 17 0.55 29.61 14.84
N GLU A 18 -0.20 29.42 15.93
CA GLU A 18 0.02 28.31 16.87
C GLU A 18 -0.47 26.97 16.30
N ALA A 19 -1.63 26.95 15.62
CA ALA A 19 -2.17 25.72 15.02
C ALA A 19 -1.31 25.18 13.86
N LEU A 20 -0.69 26.06 13.07
CA LEU A 20 0.21 25.64 11.97
C LEU A 20 1.56 25.12 12.49
N ALA A 21 2.09 25.70 13.57
CA ALA A 21 3.32 25.21 14.21
C ALA A 21 3.12 23.82 14.82
N ASP A 22 1.99 23.62 15.52
CA ASP A 22 1.59 22.34 16.12
C ASP A 22 1.35 21.25 15.06
N GLY A 23 0.70 21.60 13.95
CA GLY A 23 0.48 20.68 12.83
C GLY A 23 1.78 20.17 12.20
N LYS A 24 2.76 21.06 11.99
CA LYS A 24 4.08 20.67 11.45
C LYS A 24 4.80 19.72 12.41
N GLU A 25 4.84 20.04 13.69
CA GLU A 25 5.49 19.20 14.71
C GLU A 25 4.84 17.82 14.79
N THR A 26 3.50 17.78 14.75
CA THR A 26 2.72 16.54 14.70
C THR A 26 3.08 15.68 13.48
N LEU A 27 3.17 16.27 12.29
CA LEU A 27 3.55 15.53 11.08
C LEU A 27 5.00 15.05 11.10
N ASP A 28 5.92 15.83 11.66
CA ASP A 28 7.32 15.43 11.80
C ASP A 28 7.47 14.27 12.81
N ALA A 29 6.78 14.35 13.94
CA ALA A 29 6.71 13.26 14.91
C ALA A 29 6.09 12.01 14.29
N ALA A 30 4.99 12.15 13.55
CA ALA A 30 4.34 11.03 12.87
C ALA A 30 5.31 10.39 11.88
N ARG A 31 6.00 11.17 11.04
CA ARG A 31 6.97 10.65 10.06
C ARG A 31 8.11 9.87 10.72
N ALA A 32 8.56 10.29 11.90
CA ALA A 32 9.57 9.59 12.68
C ALA A 32 9.05 8.27 13.30
N ALA A 33 7.75 8.18 13.59
CA ALA A 33 7.14 7.01 14.22
C ALA A 33 7.00 5.80 13.27
N TYR A 34 6.93 6.00 11.95
CA TYR A 34 6.79 4.91 10.97
C TYR A 34 8.14 4.31 10.57
N TYR A 35 8.17 3.00 10.37
CA TYR A 35 9.28 2.31 9.75
C TYR A 35 9.49 2.81 8.30
N SER A 36 10.73 2.94 7.87
CA SER A 36 11.06 3.41 6.52
C SER A 36 12.36 2.82 6.00
N LEU A 37 12.30 2.02 4.93
CA LEU A 37 13.49 1.45 4.29
C LEU A 37 14.46 2.55 3.83
N ARG A 38 13.94 3.67 3.31
CA ARG A 38 14.77 4.81 2.91
C ARG A 38 15.58 5.36 4.08
N ARG A 39 14.96 5.48 5.26
CA ARG A 39 15.61 6.02 6.48
C ARG A 39 16.59 5.01 7.08
N GLU A 40 16.29 3.71 6.96
CA GLU A 40 17.20 2.62 7.33
C GLU A 40 18.40 2.48 6.37
N GLY A 41 18.48 3.30 5.31
CA GLY A 41 19.61 3.35 4.39
C GLY A 41 19.53 2.35 3.24
N LEU A 42 18.33 1.84 2.90
CA LEU A 42 18.16 0.96 1.76
C LEU A 42 18.33 1.74 0.44
N ALA A 43 19.18 1.23 -0.45
CA ALA A 43 19.29 1.67 -1.83
C ALA A 43 18.25 0.95 -2.70
N SER A 44 18.24 -0.38 -2.68
CA SER A 44 17.30 -1.22 -3.41
C SER A 44 17.22 -2.62 -2.78
N PHE A 45 16.21 -3.39 -3.16
CA PHE A 45 16.19 -4.82 -2.92
C PHE A 45 15.59 -5.57 -4.11
N SER A 46 15.95 -6.84 -4.24
CA SER A 46 15.33 -7.77 -5.17
C SER A 46 14.92 -9.06 -4.47
N CYS A 47 13.88 -9.72 -4.97
CA CYS A 47 13.41 -11.02 -4.47
C CYS A 47 12.85 -11.85 -5.63
N LEU A 48 12.81 -13.17 -5.46
CA LEU A 48 11.97 -14.05 -6.25
C LEU A 48 10.60 -14.20 -5.57
N ALA A 49 9.53 -13.88 -6.29
CA ALA A 49 8.15 -14.10 -5.87
C ALA A 49 7.65 -15.43 -6.43
N THR A 50 7.10 -16.28 -5.58
CA THR A 50 6.56 -17.60 -5.96
C THR A 50 5.10 -17.68 -5.56
N PRO A 51 4.16 -17.70 -6.51
CA PRO A 51 2.75 -17.95 -6.20
C PRO A 51 2.54 -19.37 -5.66
N ASN A 52 1.62 -19.53 -4.73
CA ASN A 52 1.21 -20.82 -4.20
C ASN A 52 0.27 -21.54 -5.19
N TRP A 53 0.85 -22.19 -6.20
CA TRP A 53 0.10 -22.89 -7.24
C TRP A 53 -0.72 -24.07 -6.72
N ASP A 54 -0.28 -24.72 -5.64
CA ASP A 54 -1.05 -25.78 -5.00
C ASP A 54 -2.39 -25.25 -4.46
N ALA A 55 -2.37 -24.11 -3.78
CA ALA A 55 -3.60 -23.45 -3.32
C ALA A 55 -4.49 -23.02 -4.49
N ALA A 56 -3.90 -22.43 -5.53
CA ALA A 56 -4.63 -21.98 -6.72
C ALA A 56 -5.32 -23.13 -7.47
N LEU A 57 -4.71 -24.32 -7.49
CA LEU A 57 -5.23 -25.50 -8.18
C LEU A 57 -6.04 -26.44 -7.28
N ALA A 58 -6.24 -26.11 -5.99
CA ALA A 58 -6.86 -26.99 -5.02
C ALA A 58 -8.27 -27.47 -5.44
N ALA A 59 -9.10 -26.57 -5.99
CA ALA A 59 -10.44 -26.93 -6.47
C ALA A 59 -10.37 -27.88 -7.67
N ARG A 60 -9.50 -27.60 -8.65
CA ARG A 60 -9.31 -28.45 -9.84
C ARG A 60 -8.74 -29.81 -9.45
N ARG A 61 -7.83 -29.88 -8.48
CA ARG A 61 -7.25 -31.15 -8.02
C ARG A 61 -8.31 -32.09 -7.41
N ARG A 62 -9.44 -31.56 -6.91
CA ARG A 62 -10.58 -32.38 -6.42
C ARG A 62 -11.44 -32.94 -7.56
N THR A 63 -11.58 -32.23 -8.67
CA THR A 63 -12.45 -32.62 -9.78
C THR A 63 -11.72 -33.33 -10.91
N ASP A 64 -10.46 -32.96 -11.16
CA ASP A 64 -9.58 -33.51 -12.19
C ASP A 64 -8.10 -33.44 -11.73
N PRO A 65 -7.65 -34.44 -10.93
CA PRO A 65 -6.29 -34.47 -10.40
C PRO A 65 -5.20 -34.50 -11.48
N VAL A 66 -5.46 -35.21 -12.59
CA VAL A 66 -4.47 -35.40 -13.67
C VAL A 66 -4.23 -34.08 -14.40
N ALA A 67 -5.29 -33.36 -14.77
CA ALA A 67 -5.12 -32.07 -15.42
C ALA A 67 -4.58 -31.00 -14.46
N ALA A 68 -4.93 -31.05 -13.17
CA ALA A 68 -4.33 -30.19 -12.16
C ALA A 68 -2.81 -30.39 -12.08
N GLU A 69 -2.34 -31.63 -12.03
CA GLU A 69 -0.90 -31.95 -11.97
C GLU A 69 -0.15 -31.49 -13.23
N LYS A 70 -0.74 -31.69 -14.43
CA LYS A 70 -0.17 -31.16 -15.67
C LYS A 70 -0.05 -29.63 -15.62
N THR A 71 -1.09 -28.96 -15.13
CA THR A 71 -1.10 -27.50 -15.01
C THR A 71 -0.06 -27.03 -13.99
N TYR A 72 0.07 -27.72 -12.85
CA TYR A 72 1.05 -27.39 -11.82
C TYR A 72 2.48 -27.42 -12.36
N LYS A 73 2.85 -28.45 -13.14
CA LYS A 73 4.20 -28.55 -13.74
C LYS A 73 4.53 -27.38 -14.66
N VAL A 74 3.55 -26.89 -15.42
CA VAL A 74 3.73 -25.71 -16.29
C VAL A 74 3.88 -24.44 -15.44
N LEU A 75 2.98 -24.23 -14.46
CA LEU A 75 2.98 -23.04 -13.63
C LEU A 75 4.20 -22.94 -12.69
N SER A 76 4.66 -24.07 -12.15
CA SER A 76 5.84 -24.13 -11.27
C SER A 76 7.16 -23.83 -11.98
N ALA A 77 7.18 -23.85 -13.31
CA ALA A 77 8.31 -23.41 -14.11
C ALA A 77 8.34 -21.88 -14.34
N LEU A 78 7.26 -21.17 -14.00
CA LEU A 78 7.23 -19.71 -14.03
C LEU A 78 8.10 -19.14 -12.91
N THR A 79 8.88 -18.11 -13.24
CA THR A 79 9.61 -17.34 -12.24
C THR A 79 9.16 -15.90 -12.28
N PHE A 80 9.07 -15.27 -11.10
CA PHE A 80 8.77 -13.84 -10.98
C PHE A 80 9.86 -13.18 -10.15
N GLY A 81 10.55 -12.21 -10.75
CA GLY A 81 11.49 -11.33 -10.06
C GLY A 81 10.82 -10.02 -9.70
N VAL A 82 11.12 -9.49 -8.52
CA VAL A 82 10.72 -8.14 -8.13
C VAL A 82 11.94 -7.33 -7.74
N GLU A 83 12.01 -6.10 -8.23
CA GLU A 83 13.02 -5.11 -7.83
C GLU A 83 12.35 -3.86 -7.30
N VAL A 84 12.81 -3.37 -6.15
CA VAL A 84 12.24 -2.21 -5.49
C VAL A 84 13.35 -1.25 -5.09
N THR A 85 13.19 0.01 -5.48
CA THR A 85 14.03 1.13 -5.06
C THR A 85 13.15 2.15 -4.37
N PRO A 86 13.43 2.59 -3.13
CA PRO A 86 12.59 3.54 -2.42
C PRO A 86 12.34 4.83 -3.22
N GLY A 87 11.06 5.16 -3.44
CA GLY A 87 10.63 6.31 -4.22
C GLY A 87 10.50 6.06 -5.73
N GLN A 88 10.77 4.84 -6.21
CA GLN A 88 10.50 4.41 -7.57
C GLN A 88 9.43 3.32 -7.57
N ARG A 89 8.71 3.18 -8.68
CA ARG A 89 7.79 2.06 -8.87
C ARG A 89 8.57 0.75 -8.90
N ALA A 90 8.01 -0.29 -8.26
CA ALA A 90 8.58 -1.63 -8.33
C ALA A 90 8.59 -2.13 -9.77
N LYS A 91 9.66 -2.84 -10.14
CA LYS A 91 9.74 -3.57 -11.40
C LYS A 91 9.39 -5.02 -11.12
N VAL A 92 8.46 -5.55 -11.90
CA VAL A 92 8.14 -6.98 -11.89
C VAL A 92 8.59 -7.56 -13.22
N MET A 93 9.30 -8.67 -13.15
CA MET A 93 9.85 -9.41 -14.29
C MET A 93 9.38 -10.85 -14.19
N HIS A 94 9.22 -11.52 -15.31
CA HIS A 94 8.92 -12.95 -15.32
C HIS A 94 9.66 -13.68 -16.45
N THR A 95 9.77 -14.99 -16.31
CA THR A 95 10.17 -15.88 -17.40
C THR A 95 9.14 -16.97 -17.57
N GLU A 96 8.84 -17.30 -18.83
CA GLU A 96 7.91 -18.36 -19.18
C GLU A 96 8.67 -19.58 -19.74
N PRO A 97 8.22 -20.81 -19.43
CA PRO A 97 8.71 -21.99 -20.13
C PRO A 97 8.24 -21.98 -21.59
N PRO A 98 8.92 -22.70 -22.50
CA PRO A 98 8.44 -22.87 -23.87
C PRO A 98 7.04 -23.49 -23.90
N SER A 99 6.10 -22.85 -24.58
CA SER A 99 4.73 -23.36 -24.75
C SER A 99 4.65 -24.45 -25.81
N THR A 100 3.84 -25.49 -25.59
CA THR A 100 3.65 -26.57 -26.57
C THR A 100 2.50 -26.33 -27.55
N SER A 101 1.70 -25.28 -27.33
CA SER A 101 0.59 -24.87 -28.20
C SER A 101 0.25 -23.39 -28.01
N GLU A 102 -0.43 -22.79 -28.99
CA GLU A 102 -0.91 -21.40 -28.93
C GLU A 102 -1.85 -21.16 -27.73
N LYS A 103 -2.77 -22.09 -27.48
CA LYS A 103 -3.69 -22.03 -26.32
C LYS A 103 -2.96 -22.03 -24.98
N GLU A 104 -1.87 -22.79 -24.88
CA GLU A 104 -1.03 -22.80 -23.68
C GLU A 104 -0.30 -21.48 -23.51
N ALA A 105 0.26 -20.92 -24.60
CA ALA A 105 0.90 -19.62 -24.60
C ALA A 105 -0.05 -18.49 -24.17
N GLU A 106 -1.28 -18.49 -24.68
CA GLU A 106 -2.32 -17.53 -24.26
C GLU A 106 -2.68 -17.67 -22.78
N GLY A 107 -2.81 -18.92 -22.30
CA GLY A 107 -3.08 -19.20 -20.88
C GLY A 107 -1.96 -18.73 -19.97
N LEU A 108 -0.71 -18.99 -20.35
CA LEU A 108 0.48 -18.53 -19.62
C LEU A 108 0.51 -17.00 -19.53
N LYS A 109 0.31 -16.30 -20.65
CA LYS A 109 0.26 -14.83 -20.70
C LYS A 109 -0.79 -14.24 -19.77
N LEU A 110 -1.98 -14.86 -19.68
CA LEU A 110 -3.03 -14.40 -18.76
C LEU A 110 -2.62 -14.58 -17.30
N VAL A 111 -1.99 -15.71 -16.97
CA VAL A 111 -1.52 -15.99 -15.61
C VAL A 111 -0.39 -15.05 -15.23
N THR A 112 0.63 -14.89 -16.08
CA THR A 112 1.77 -14.00 -15.81
C THR A 112 1.32 -12.56 -15.67
N SER A 113 0.46 -12.06 -16.56
CA SER A 113 -0.11 -10.72 -16.44
C SER A 113 -0.91 -10.52 -15.15
N GLY A 114 -1.67 -11.52 -14.71
CA GLY A 114 -2.42 -11.46 -13.44
C GLY A 114 -1.51 -11.37 -12.22
N VAL A 115 -0.44 -12.16 -12.18
CA VAL A 115 0.56 -12.11 -11.10
C VAL A 115 1.32 -10.78 -11.12
N GLU A 116 1.75 -10.30 -12.29
CA GLU A 116 2.44 -9.01 -12.43
C GLU A 116 1.59 -7.84 -11.94
N LYS A 117 0.32 -7.80 -12.32
CA LYS A 117 -0.63 -6.77 -11.88
C LYS A 117 -0.81 -6.83 -10.36
N THR A 118 -0.90 -8.02 -9.79
CA THR A 118 -1.05 -8.21 -8.34
C THR A 118 0.18 -7.74 -7.59
N LEU A 119 1.39 -8.14 -8.02
CA LEU A 119 2.65 -7.71 -7.42
C LEU A 119 2.86 -6.20 -7.56
N SER A 120 2.58 -5.64 -8.73
CA SER A 120 2.69 -4.19 -8.97
C SER A 120 1.74 -3.43 -8.05
N GLY A 121 0.46 -3.83 -7.99
CA GLY A 121 -0.53 -3.19 -7.12
C GLY A 121 -0.20 -3.32 -5.64
N PHE A 122 0.36 -4.46 -5.23
CA PHE A 122 0.87 -4.64 -3.87
C PHE A 122 1.97 -3.63 -3.56
N PHE A 123 3.02 -3.53 -4.39
CA PHE A 123 4.12 -2.61 -4.11
C PHE A 123 3.72 -1.14 -4.23
N ASP A 124 2.79 -0.79 -5.12
CA ASP A 124 2.21 0.55 -5.19
C ASP A 124 1.48 0.92 -3.88
N THR A 125 0.80 -0.05 -3.26
CA THR A 125 0.10 0.13 -1.98
C THR A 125 1.05 0.12 -0.78
N TRP A 126 2.06 -0.74 -0.78
CA TRP A 126 2.98 -0.96 0.33
C TRP A 126 4.08 0.10 0.42
N ALA A 127 4.59 0.58 -0.72
CA ALA A 127 5.76 1.46 -0.77
C ALA A 127 5.58 2.77 0.02
N PRO A 128 4.42 3.47 -0.03
CA PRO A 128 4.22 4.66 0.79
C PRO A 128 4.39 4.40 2.29
N PHE A 129 3.96 3.24 2.79
CA PHE A 129 4.02 2.94 4.22
C PHE A 129 5.39 2.44 4.70
N VAL A 130 6.14 1.75 3.84
CA VAL A 130 7.33 0.99 4.27
C VAL A 130 8.59 1.38 3.51
N ALA A 131 8.51 1.68 2.22
CA ALA A 131 9.67 2.12 1.44
C ALA A 131 10.01 3.60 1.75
N THR A 132 8.99 4.44 1.90
CA THR A 132 9.12 5.87 2.21
C THR A 132 8.41 6.24 3.51
N SER A 133 7.35 7.04 3.47
CA SER A 133 6.50 7.38 4.61
C SER A 133 5.12 7.79 4.09
N PRO A 134 4.02 7.36 4.75
CA PRO A 134 2.66 7.70 4.34
C PRO A 134 2.25 9.10 4.82
N ILE A 135 3.12 9.77 5.57
CA ILE A 135 2.85 11.06 6.20
C ILE A 135 3.15 12.19 5.20
N PRO A 136 2.18 13.10 4.94
CA PRO A 136 2.33 14.15 3.95
C PRO A 136 3.42 15.17 4.31
N PRO A 137 3.75 16.10 3.39
CA PRO A 137 4.61 17.24 3.70
C PRO A 137 4.07 18.08 4.87
N ALA A 138 4.97 18.80 5.55
CA ALA A 138 4.64 19.68 6.68
C ALA A 138 3.66 20.83 6.36
N THR A 139 3.36 21.06 5.09
CA THR A 139 2.40 22.07 4.62
C THR A 139 0.97 21.57 4.60
N ALA A 140 0.71 20.30 4.93
CA ALA A 140 -0.64 19.76 5.01
C ALA A 140 -1.42 20.40 6.17
N GLU A 141 -2.72 20.55 5.99
CA GLU A 141 -3.59 21.07 7.03
C GLU A 141 -3.82 19.97 8.06
N VAL A 142 -3.54 20.27 9.33
CA VAL A 142 -3.74 19.36 10.45
C VAL A 142 -4.75 19.97 11.40
N VAL A 143 -5.80 19.22 11.69
CA VAL A 143 -6.84 19.62 12.64
C VAL A 143 -6.95 18.56 13.72
N GLU A 144 -6.74 18.99 14.96
CA GLU A 144 -7.08 18.18 16.12
C GLU A 144 -8.59 18.11 16.32
N ALA A 145 -9.15 16.90 16.42
CA ALA A 145 -10.56 16.72 16.76
C ALA A 145 -10.72 15.56 17.75
N HIS A 146 -11.04 15.89 19.00
CA HIS A 146 -11.09 14.93 20.11
C HIS A 146 -9.78 14.13 20.21
N ASP A 147 -9.84 12.80 20.20
CA ASP A 147 -8.69 11.90 20.32
C ASP A 147 -8.01 11.58 18.98
N LEU A 148 -8.25 12.39 17.94
CA LEU A 148 -7.77 12.15 16.58
C LEU A 148 -7.08 13.40 16.00
N TRP A 149 -6.15 13.13 15.08
CA TRP A 149 -5.59 14.10 14.16
C TRP A 149 -6.16 13.84 12.77
N ASN A 150 -6.83 14.84 12.20
CA ASN A 150 -7.29 14.81 10.82
C ASN A 150 -6.30 15.60 9.98
N VAL A 151 -5.83 15.00 8.89
CA VAL A 151 -4.91 15.64 7.95
C VAL A 151 -5.51 15.60 6.55
N ASP A 152 -5.69 16.77 5.95
CA ASP A 152 -6.19 16.91 4.59
C ASP A 152 -5.12 17.55 3.71
N TYR A 153 -4.89 16.97 2.53
CA TYR A 153 -4.00 17.54 1.53
C TYR A 153 -4.36 17.10 0.11
N LYS A 154 -3.70 17.72 -0.87
CA LYS A 154 -3.87 17.39 -2.29
C LYS A 154 -2.53 17.12 -2.95
N GLU A 155 -2.51 16.12 -3.82
CA GLU A 155 -1.39 15.82 -4.72
C GLU A 155 -1.93 15.75 -6.15
N GLY A 156 -1.71 16.83 -6.92
CA GLY A 156 -2.31 16.96 -8.25
C GLY A 156 -3.84 16.94 -8.18
N SER A 157 -4.47 15.95 -8.84
CA SER A 157 -5.93 15.76 -8.83
C SER A 157 -6.45 14.88 -7.68
N LEU A 158 -5.53 14.29 -6.90
CA LEU A 158 -5.86 13.42 -5.79
C LEU A 158 -6.04 14.23 -4.51
N ARG A 159 -7.21 14.13 -3.88
CA ARG A 159 -7.44 14.59 -2.51
C ARG A 159 -7.22 13.42 -1.56
N ILE A 160 -6.49 13.68 -0.48
CA ILE A 160 -6.17 12.69 0.53
C ILE A 160 -6.62 13.22 1.89
N GLY A 161 -7.49 12.48 2.56
CA GLY A 161 -7.82 12.65 3.97
C GLY A 161 -7.16 11.52 4.78
N LEU A 162 -6.53 11.85 5.90
CA LEU A 162 -5.84 10.93 6.79
C LEU A 162 -6.40 11.13 8.20
N VAL A 163 -6.74 10.03 8.87
CA VAL A 163 -7.13 10.04 10.28
C VAL A 163 -6.06 9.29 11.06
N MET A 164 -5.42 9.97 12.01
CA MET A 164 -4.45 9.38 12.92
C MET A 164 -4.94 9.44 14.36
N ARG A 165 -4.59 8.44 15.15
CA ARG A 165 -4.78 8.43 16.61
C ARG A 165 -3.73 9.29 17.29
N LYS A 166 -3.91 9.61 18.58
CA LYS A 166 -2.90 10.33 19.38
C LYS A 166 -1.55 9.63 19.49
N ASP A 167 -1.50 8.31 19.33
CA ASP A 167 -0.24 7.56 19.23
C ASP A 167 0.38 7.59 17.82
N LEU A 168 -0.14 8.47 16.96
CA LEU A 168 0.30 8.73 15.57
C LEU A 168 0.06 7.56 14.62
N THR A 169 -0.65 6.52 15.05
CA THR A 169 -1.07 5.41 14.19
C THR A 169 -2.18 5.87 13.24
N ILE A 170 -2.02 5.63 11.94
CA ILE A 170 -3.04 5.88 10.92
C ILE A 170 -4.15 4.86 11.10
N ASP A 171 -5.36 5.35 11.29
CA ASP A 171 -6.57 4.53 11.40
C ASP A 171 -7.25 4.39 10.04
N LEU A 172 -7.23 5.47 9.24
CA LEU A 172 -7.94 5.54 7.97
C LEU A 172 -7.26 6.52 7.00
N MET A 173 -7.33 6.18 5.71
CA MET A 173 -7.02 7.08 4.59
C MET A 173 -8.20 7.10 3.62
N HIS A 174 -8.58 8.28 3.15
CA HIS A 174 -9.59 8.49 2.11
C HIS A 174 -8.95 9.17 0.90
N LEU A 175 -9.00 8.50 -0.24
CA LEU A 175 -8.36 8.91 -1.49
C LEU A 175 -9.45 9.17 -2.54
N VAL A 176 -9.53 10.41 -3.03
CA VAL A 176 -10.59 10.82 -3.96
C VAL A 176 -10.01 11.52 -5.19
N THR A 177 -10.45 11.10 -6.37
CA THR A 177 -10.28 11.81 -7.65
C THR A 177 -11.63 11.93 -8.36
N ALA A 178 -11.67 12.53 -9.55
CA ALA A 178 -12.90 12.58 -10.36
C ALA A 178 -13.40 11.21 -10.82
N SER A 179 -12.52 10.20 -10.91
CA SER A 179 -12.83 8.86 -11.41
C SER A 179 -12.67 7.75 -10.37
N PHE A 180 -12.34 8.09 -9.12
CA PHE A 180 -11.95 7.12 -8.10
C PHE A 180 -12.28 7.60 -6.70
N ASP A 181 -12.84 6.72 -5.88
CA ASP A 181 -13.07 6.92 -4.45
C ASP A 181 -12.58 5.67 -3.72
N SER A 182 -11.71 5.82 -2.72
CA SER A 182 -11.20 4.71 -1.94
C SER A 182 -10.96 5.05 -0.47
N VAL A 183 -11.39 4.14 0.40
CA VAL A 183 -11.09 4.16 1.83
C VAL A 183 -10.14 3.00 2.15
N ILE A 184 -9.05 3.31 2.84
CA ILE A 184 -7.99 2.37 3.20
C ILE A 184 -7.82 2.38 4.72
N GLN A 185 -7.77 1.21 5.32
CA GLN A 185 -7.55 0.96 6.74
C GLN A 185 -6.28 0.12 6.89
N PRO A 186 -5.12 0.76 7.09
CA PRO A 186 -3.86 0.06 7.33
C PRO A 186 -3.83 -0.50 8.77
N GLN A 187 -3.06 -1.56 8.96
CA GLN A 187 -2.74 -2.11 10.27
C GLN A 187 -1.23 -2.21 10.44
N PHE A 188 -0.76 -1.87 11.64
CA PHE A 188 0.66 -1.82 11.94
C PHE A 188 1.01 -2.66 13.15
N ILE A 189 2.23 -3.18 13.17
CA ILE A 189 2.88 -3.69 14.37
C ILE A 189 3.94 -2.70 14.84
N LYS A 190 4.12 -2.60 16.17
CA LYS A 190 5.24 -1.87 16.74
C LYS A 190 6.51 -2.71 16.60
N SER A 191 7.55 -2.13 16.02
CA SER A 191 8.89 -2.69 15.96
C SER A 191 9.89 -1.76 16.66
N PRO A 192 11.11 -2.22 16.99
CA PRO A 192 12.17 -1.34 17.47
C PRO A 192 12.53 -0.18 16.52
N LYS A 193 12.13 -0.28 15.24
CA LYS A 193 12.43 0.70 14.18
C LYS A 193 11.20 1.53 13.75
N GLY A 194 10.10 1.43 14.49
CA GLY A 194 8.84 2.15 14.24
C GLY A 194 7.66 1.25 13.87
N LEU A 195 6.55 1.88 13.49
CA LEU A 195 5.32 1.24 13.03
C LEU A 195 5.54 0.60 11.66
N LEU A 196 5.39 -0.73 11.57
CA LEU A 196 5.56 -1.51 10.34
C LEU A 196 4.20 -2.02 9.86
N LEU A 197 3.85 -1.72 8.60
CA LEU A 197 2.58 -2.13 8.00
C LEU A 197 2.49 -3.65 7.87
N THR A 198 1.45 -4.28 8.41
CA THR A 198 1.23 -5.75 8.30
C THR A 198 -0.03 -6.14 7.57
N ALA A 199 -1.00 -5.24 7.47
CA ALA A 199 -2.21 -5.49 6.69
C ALA A 199 -2.80 -4.20 6.14
N VAL A 200 -3.59 -4.34 5.09
CA VAL A 200 -4.40 -3.26 4.53
C VAL A 200 -5.77 -3.82 4.22
N GLN A 201 -6.81 -3.12 4.64
CA GLN A 201 -8.16 -3.34 4.14
C GLN A 201 -8.58 -2.12 3.34
N GLY A 202 -9.05 -2.33 2.12
CA GLY A 202 -9.42 -1.27 1.22
C GLY A 202 -10.81 -1.50 0.66
N GLN A 203 -11.56 -0.43 0.51
CA GLN A 203 -12.73 -0.36 -0.35
C GLN A 203 -12.46 0.67 -1.42
N TYR A 204 -12.83 0.38 -2.66
CA TYR A 204 -12.68 1.34 -3.75
C TYR A 204 -13.83 1.24 -4.75
N ARG A 205 -14.08 2.34 -5.44
CA ARG A 205 -15.10 2.45 -6.47
C ARG A 205 -14.57 3.28 -7.62
N GLN A 206 -14.75 2.77 -8.84
CA GLN A 206 -14.57 3.59 -10.03
C GLN A 206 -15.81 4.47 -10.21
N LEU A 207 -15.60 5.78 -10.32
CA LEU A 207 -16.69 6.73 -10.50
C LEU A 207 -17.00 6.94 -12.00
N PRO A 208 -18.26 7.25 -12.35
CA PRO A 208 -19.41 7.45 -11.45
C PRO A 208 -20.18 6.17 -11.10
N THR A 209 -20.05 5.10 -11.89
CA THR A 209 -20.98 3.95 -11.86
C THR A 209 -20.33 2.59 -11.65
N GLY A 210 -19.02 2.54 -11.42
CA GLY A 210 -18.30 1.28 -11.20
C GLY A 210 -18.80 0.56 -9.94
N PRO A 211 -18.72 -0.78 -9.90
CA PRO A 211 -19.06 -1.55 -8.72
C PRO A 211 -18.11 -1.19 -7.56
N ALA A 212 -18.60 -1.34 -6.34
CA ALA A 212 -17.72 -1.35 -5.18
C ALA A 212 -16.84 -2.59 -5.23
N ALA A 213 -15.57 -2.40 -4.98
CA ALA A 213 -14.57 -3.43 -4.89
C ALA A 213 -13.87 -3.38 -3.54
N SER A 214 -13.35 -4.51 -3.09
CA SER A 214 -12.61 -4.61 -1.84
C SER A 214 -11.26 -5.26 -2.05
N LEU A 215 -10.31 -4.87 -1.20
CA LEU A 215 -8.95 -5.39 -1.16
C LEU A 215 -8.61 -5.73 0.29
N GLN A 216 -8.02 -6.89 0.50
CA GLN A 216 -7.39 -7.26 1.76
C GLN A 216 -5.98 -7.75 1.47
N LEU A 217 -5.01 -7.16 2.14
CA LEU A 217 -3.60 -7.54 2.10
C LEU A 217 -3.17 -7.96 3.49
N ARG A 218 -2.41 -9.05 3.59
CA ARG A 218 -1.68 -9.43 4.81
C ARG A 218 -0.24 -9.76 4.46
N ILE A 219 0.69 -9.19 5.22
CA ILE A 219 2.11 -9.20 4.94
C ILE A 219 2.83 -9.81 6.15
N GLU A 220 3.65 -10.81 5.87
CA GLU A 220 4.64 -11.32 6.81
C GLU A 220 6.02 -10.88 6.35
N TYR A 221 6.91 -10.60 7.29
CA TYR A 221 8.24 -10.06 7.01
C TYR A 221 9.35 -11.06 7.36
N GLN A 222 10.50 -10.83 6.75
CA GLN A 222 11.78 -11.44 7.05
C GLN A 222 12.84 -10.35 7.21
N ASP A 223 13.84 -10.60 8.04
CA ASP A 223 15.05 -9.77 8.07
C ASP A 223 15.96 -10.19 6.91
N VAL A 224 16.34 -9.22 6.09
CA VAL A 224 17.36 -9.36 5.05
C VAL A 224 18.40 -8.29 5.30
N THR A 225 19.53 -8.66 5.90
CA THR A 225 20.64 -7.75 6.21
C THR A 225 20.24 -6.52 7.06
N GLY A 226 19.31 -6.72 8.01
CA GLY A 226 18.80 -5.68 8.90
C GLY A 226 17.59 -4.90 8.36
N PHE A 227 17.07 -5.26 7.18
CA PHE A 227 15.86 -4.68 6.59
C PHE A 227 14.69 -5.65 6.70
N MET A 228 13.55 -5.16 7.18
CA MET A 228 12.29 -5.91 7.16
C MET A 228 11.71 -5.90 5.75
N LEU A 229 11.89 -6.98 5.00
CA LEU A 229 11.37 -7.17 3.65
C LEU A 229 10.20 -8.16 3.64
N PRO A 230 9.28 -8.10 2.66
CA PRO A 230 8.22 -9.10 2.54
C PRO A 230 8.79 -10.52 2.48
N LYS A 231 8.20 -11.41 3.26
CA LYS A 231 8.42 -12.86 3.24
C LYS A 231 7.23 -13.56 2.61
N HIS A 232 6.04 -13.11 2.98
CA HIS A 232 4.79 -13.71 2.54
C HIS A 232 3.74 -12.64 2.32
N LEU A 233 2.92 -12.81 1.29
CA LEU A 233 1.82 -11.93 0.96
C LEU A 233 0.56 -12.75 0.69
N TYR A 234 -0.50 -12.38 1.37
CA TYR A 234 -1.85 -12.84 1.08
C TYR A 234 -2.65 -11.69 0.53
N VAL A 235 -3.26 -11.89 -0.63
CA VAL A 235 -4.14 -10.94 -1.30
C VAL A 235 -5.51 -11.58 -1.46
N SER A 236 -6.54 -10.87 -1.04
CA SER A 236 -7.93 -11.17 -1.40
C SER A 236 -8.54 -9.91 -1.98
N SER A 237 -8.97 -9.96 -3.23
CA SER A 237 -9.67 -8.85 -3.87
C SER A 237 -11.01 -9.30 -4.41
N ASN A 238 -12.04 -8.47 -4.25
CA ASN A 238 -13.34 -8.66 -4.89
C ASN A 238 -13.62 -7.45 -5.77
N ASP A 239 -13.75 -7.63 -7.08
CA ASP A 239 -14.03 -6.54 -8.02
C ASP A 239 -15.54 -6.28 -8.23
N GLY A 240 -16.38 -6.89 -7.39
CA GLY A 240 -17.83 -6.90 -7.50
C GLY A 240 -18.37 -8.03 -8.39
N ARG A 241 -17.49 -8.79 -9.06
CA ARG A 241 -17.87 -9.92 -9.92
C ARG A 241 -17.26 -11.23 -9.44
N ALA A 242 -15.99 -11.21 -9.06
CA ALA A 242 -15.27 -12.38 -8.62
C ALA A 242 -14.32 -12.07 -7.47
N VAL A 243 -14.14 -13.05 -6.59
CA VAL A 243 -13.08 -13.04 -5.59
C VAL A 243 -11.82 -13.63 -6.22
N THR A 244 -10.74 -12.86 -6.21
CA THR A 244 -9.40 -13.32 -6.54
C THR A 244 -8.60 -13.48 -5.26
N LEU A 245 -8.03 -14.67 -5.06
CA LEU A 245 -7.12 -14.97 -3.97
C LEU A 245 -5.73 -15.19 -4.55
N MET A 246 -4.73 -14.55 -3.95
CA MET A 246 -3.34 -14.83 -4.27
C MET A 246 -2.53 -14.98 -2.99
N ASP A 247 -1.71 -16.01 -2.96
CA ASP A 247 -0.80 -16.35 -1.89
C ASP A 247 0.58 -16.41 -2.54
N LEU A 248 1.51 -15.56 -2.08
CA LEU A 248 2.86 -15.46 -2.62
C LEU A 248 3.90 -15.53 -1.51
N SER A 249 4.96 -16.28 -1.76
CA SER A 249 6.18 -16.28 -0.96
C SER A 249 7.29 -15.49 -1.66
N PHE A 250 8.07 -14.74 -0.90
CA PHE A 250 9.25 -14.02 -1.38
C PHE A 250 10.51 -14.71 -0.85
N GLY A 251 11.32 -15.24 -1.76
CA GLY A 251 12.55 -15.95 -1.47
C GLY A 251 13.75 -15.31 -2.17
N THR A 252 14.95 -15.78 -1.80
CA THR A 252 16.21 -15.39 -2.45
C THR A 252 16.44 -13.88 -2.45
N CYS A 253 15.93 -13.20 -1.43
CA CYS A 253 15.97 -11.75 -1.35
C CYS A 253 17.39 -11.23 -1.13
N GLN A 254 17.73 -10.15 -1.82
CA GLN A 254 18.99 -9.43 -1.69
C GLN A 254 18.69 -7.95 -1.47
N ALA A 255 19.44 -7.31 -0.58
CA ALA A 255 19.29 -5.90 -0.27
C ALA A 255 20.62 -5.18 -0.44
N GLN A 256 20.56 -3.99 -1.04
CA GLN A 256 21.70 -3.09 -1.19
C GLN A 256 21.52 -1.90 -0.24
N ARG A 257 22.55 -1.64 0.55
CA ARG A 257 22.64 -0.44 1.40
C ARG A 257 23.26 0.72 0.60
N ARG A 258 22.87 1.95 0.94
CA ARG A 258 23.47 3.19 0.41
C ARG A 258 24.86 3.43 0.97
#